data_AF-A0A8T7K9V0-F1
#
_entry.id   AF-A0A8T7K9V0-F1
#
_cell.length_a   1.000
_cell.length_b   1.000
_cell.length_c   1.000
_cell.angle_alpha   90.00
_cell.angle_beta   90.00
_cell.angle_gamma   90.00
#
_symmetry.space_group_name_H-M   'P 1'
#
loop_
_entity.id
_entity.type
_entity.pdbx_description
1 polymer ?
#
loop_
_entity_poly.entity_id
_entity_poly.type
_entity_poly.pdbx_seq_one_letter_code
_entity_poly.pdbx_strand_id
1 'polypeptide(L)'
;MGTLYKHFLPTLVCLIMIGLLLSLLPAAQATDSITLSIPAINVNTPIVTVYIARLPEGRTWDVRRLGNSVGRLDGTGNFGQMGNTVLAGHSETPNRSASIFYNLGNLQVGDPIMVNVNGTQYHYSVNSVQRVPITDLSVLYPSSDERLTLMTCDPASYSGGSYTQRIIVTALRSA
;
A
#
# COMPACT_ATOMS: atom_id res chain seq x y z
N MET A 1 80.42 9.57 4.50
CA MET A 1 79.64 8.31 4.45
C MET A 1 78.17 8.63 4.61
N GLY A 2 77.32 8.29 3.63
CA GLY A 2 75.85 8.17 3.77
C GLY A 2 74.99 9.42 3.47
N THR A 3 74.59 9.71 2.23
CA THR A 3 73.23 9.53 1.61
C THR A 3 72.09 10.30 2.35
N LEU A 4 71.31 11.20 1.73
CA LEU A 4 70.19 10.84 0.85
C LEU A 4 69.53 12.06 0.16
N TYR A 5 69.46 11.95 -1.17
CA TYR A 5 68.49 12.57 -2.06
C TYR A 5 67.06 12.25 -1.62
N LYS A 6 66.15 13.23 -1.58
CA LYS A 6 64.74 13.07 -1.98
C LYS A 6 64.19 14.38 -2.56
N HIS A 7 64.24 14.48 -3.89
CA HIS A 7 63.29 15.28 -4.67
C HIS A 7 61.93 14.59 -4.63
N PHE A 8 60.86 15.32 -4.32
CA PHE A 8 59.51 14.90 -4.61
C PHE A 8 58.63 16.12 -4.89
N LEU A 9 58.29 16.30 -6.16
CA LEU A 9 57.06 16.88 -6.70
C LEU A 9 57.04 16.49 -8.20
N PRO A 10 55.90 16.14 -8.81
CA PRO A 10 54.75 17.05 -8.80
C PRO A 10 53.35 16.40 -8.66
N THR A 11 52.49 17.20 -8.04
CA THR A 11 51.04 17.15 -7.96
C THR A 11 50.41 17.59 -9.29
N LEU A 12 50.20 16.71 -10.28
CA LEU A 12 49.39 17.13 -11.46
C LEU A 12 48.88 15.98 -12.36
N VAL A 13 48.24 14.94 -11.83
CA VAL A 13 47.56 13.94 -12.70
C VAL A 13 46.14 13.55 -12.24
N CYS A 14 45.67 14.00 -11.08
CA CYS A 14 44.46 13.42 -10.49
C CYS A 14 43.11 14.08 -10.90
N LEU A 15 43.09 15.31 -11.45
CA LEU A 15 41.82 16.06 -11.57
C LEU A 15 40.99 15.86 -12.84
N ILE A 16 41.47 15.17 -13.88
CA ILE A 16 40.77 15.13 -15.18
C ILE A 16 39.92 13.86 -15.36
N MET A 17 40.17 12.79 -14.60
CA MET A 17 39.43 11.52 -14.72
C MET A 17 38.17 11.42 -13.85
N ILE A 18 37.96 12.35 -12.92
CA ILE A 18 36.80 12.32 -12.00
C ILE A 18 35.55 12.97 -12.64
N GLY A 19 35.73 13.83 -13.64
CA GLY A 19 34.62 14.56 -14.28
C GLY A 19 33.78 13.75 -15.27
N LEU A 20 34.28 12.61 -15.78
CA LEU A 20 33.58 11.82 -16.80
C LEU A 20 32.83 10.60 -16.26
N LEU A 21 33.02 10.25 -14.97
CA LEU A 21 32.39 9.09 -14.36
C LEU A 21 31.04 9.41 -13.69
N LEU A 22 30.66 10.68 -13.60
CA LEU A 22 29.43 11.14 -12.93
C LEU A 22 28.22 11.30 -13.86
N SER A 23 28.33 10.95 -15.15
CA SER A 23 27.25 11.05 -16.15
C SER A 23 26.61 9.71 -16.51
N LEU A 24 27.07 8.61 -15.90
CA LEU A 24 26.60 7.24 -16.19
C LEU A 24 25.78 6.62 -15.06
N LEU A 25 25.40 7.38 -14.03
CA LEU A 25 24.39 6.88 -13.10
C LEU A 25 23.08 6.78 -13.88
N PRO A 26 22.49 5.58 -14.05
CA PRO A 26 21.12 5.49 -14.50
C PRO A 26 20.29 6.32 -13.50
N ALA A 27 19.45 7.24 -13.99
CA ALA A 27 18.38 7.75 -13.14
C ALA A 27 17.68 6.53 -12.56
N ALA A 28 17.74 6.36 -11.23
CA ALA A 28 17.05 5.27 -10.57
C ALA A 28 15.62 5.26 -11.11
N GLN A 29 15.26 4.23 -11.86
CA GLN A 29 13.93 4.13 -12.44
C GLN A 29 12.98 4.12 -11.25
N ALA A 30 12.18 5.18 -11.10
CA ALA A 30 11.17 5.23 -10.06
C ALA A 30 10.23 4.05 -10.33
N THR A 31 10.36 2.97 -9.56
CA THR A 31 9.33 1.93 -9.56
C THR A 31 8.05 2.60 -9.15
N ASP A 32 6.97 2.40 -9.92
CA ASP A 32 5.66 2.89 -9.55
C ASP A 32 5.38 2.47 -8.11
N SER A 33 5.43 3.43 -7.20
CA SER A 33 5.36 3.19 -5.76
C SER A 33 4.05 3.79 -5.30
N ILE A 34 3.10 2.89 -5.06
CA ILE A 34 1.83 3.23 -4.46
C ILE A 34 1.92 2.84 -2.99
N THR A 35 1.68 3.77 -2.08
CA THR A 35 1.72 3.50 -0.64
C THR A 35 0.48 4.01 0.06
N LEU A 36 0.08 3.30 1.11
CA LEU A 36 -1.03 3.63 1.99
C LEU A 36 -0.49 4.01 3.36
N SER A 37 -0.99 5.13 3.91
CA SER A 37 -0.75 5.56 5.28
C SER A 37 -2.07 5.80 6.01
N ILE A 38 -2.24 5.18 7.18
CA ILE A 38 -3.37 5.37 8.09
C ILE A 38 -2.82 5.53 9.51
N PRO A 39 -2.50 6.77 9.94
CA PRO A 39 -1.81 7.02 11.20
C PRO A 39 -2.55 6.48 12.43
N ALA A 40 -3.88 6.62 12.47
CA ALA A 40 -4.70 6.23 13.61
C ALA A 40 -4.57 4.73 13.99
N ILE A 41 -4.15 3.89 13.04
CA ILE A 41 -3.96 2.45 13.25
C ILE A 41 -2.53 1.98 12.90
N ASN A 42 -1.58 2.91 12.79
CA ASN A 42 -0.16 2.65 12.49
C ASN A 42 0.08 1.84 11.20
N VAL A 43 -0.72 2.06 10.16
CA VAL A 43 -0.51 1.45 8.85
C VAL A 43 0.36 2.35 7.99
N ASN A 44 1.47 1.81 7.48
CA ASN A 44 2.28 2.40 6.42
C ASN A 44 2.84 1.26 5.56
N THR A 45 2.30 1.07 4.35
CA THR A 45 2.55 -0.15 3.56
C THR A 45 2.41 0.10 2.06
N PRO A 46 3.11 -0.66 1.19
CA PRO A 46 2.83 -0.63 -0.24
C PRO A 46 1.41 -1.12 -0.56
N ILE A 47 0.84 -0.52 -1.61
CA ILE A 47 -0.35 -1.02 -2.28
C ILE A 47 0.10 -1.77 -3.54
N VAL A 48 -0.35 -3.02 -3.67
CA VAL A 48 -0.14 -3.85 -4.86
C VAL A 48 -1.47 -4.07 -5.58
N THR A 49 -1.46 -4.20 -6.90
CA THR A 49 -2.69 -4.58 -7.62
C THR A 49 -2.94 -6.08 -7.47
N VAL A 50 -4.16 -6.44 -7.08
CA VAL A 50 -4.65 -7.82 -7.01
C VAL A 50 -5.58 -8.07 -8.18
N TYR A 51 -5.28 -9.08 -8.97
CA TYR A 51 -6.09 -9.46 -10.14
C TYR A 51 -7.06 -10.60 -9.81
N ILE A 52 -8.13 -10.70 -10.60
CA ILE A 52 -9.04 -11.84 -10.55
C ILE A 52 -8.34 -13.08 -11.12
N ALA A 53 -8.31 -14.15 -10.34
CA ALA A 53 -7.78 -15.45 -10.73
C ALA A 53 -8.85 -16.54 -10.59
N ARG A 54 -8.59 -17.71 -11.19
CA ARG A 54 -9.42 -18.91 -10.99
C ARG A 54 -8.84 -19.72 -9.83
N LEU A 55 -9.55 -19.73 -8.71
CA LEU A 55 -9.19 -20.44 -7.48
C LEU A 55 -10.15 -21.64 -7.24
N PRO A 56 -9.84 -22.57 -6.31
CA PRO A 56 -10.76 -23.64 -5.93
C PRO A 56 -12.16 -23.13 -5.52
N GLU A 57 -12.21 -21.94 -4.93
CA GLU A 57 -13.44 -21.27 -4.47
C GLU A 57 -14.18 -20.52 -5.59
N GLY A 58 -13.62 -20.47 -6.80
CA GLY A 58 -14.21 -19.79 -7.96
C GLY A 58 -13.34 -18.67 -8.54
N ARG A 59 -13.93 -17.82 -9.38
CA ARG A 59 -13.26 -16.62 -9.92
C ARG A 59 -13.37 -15.47 -8.91
N THR A 60 -12.24 -15.05 -8.36
CA THR A 60 -12.18 -13.99 -7.35
C THR A 60 -10.78 -13.34 -7.33
N TRP A 61 -10.62 -12.24 -6.59
CA TRP A 61 -9.32 -11.61 -6.35
C TRP A 61 -8.42 -12.51 -5.50
N ASP A 62 -7.20 -12.79 -5.99
CA ASP A 62 -6.25 -13.64 -5.27
C ASP A 62 -5.48 -12.85 -4.19
N VAL A 63 -6.09 -12.74 -3.01
CA VAL A 63 -5.49 -12.04 -1.85
C VAL A 63 -4.52 -12.92 -1.04
N ARG A 64 -4.27 -14.18 -1.44
CA ARG A 64 -3.48 -15.13 -0.64
C ARG A 64 -2.01 -14.73 -0.50
N ARG A 65 -1.50 -13.92 -1.43
CA ARG A 65 -0.08 -13.51 -1.50
C ARG A 65 0.16 -12.05 -1.10
N LEU A 66 -0.81 -11.40 -0.44
CA LEU A 66 -0.64 -10.01 0.02
C LEU A 66 0.43 -9.86 1.09
N GLY A 67 0.68 -10.88 1.92
CA GLY A 67 1.61 -10.76 3.06
C GLY A 67 1.18 -9.61 3.96
N ASN A 68 2.08 -8.64 4.15
CA ASN A 68 1.83 -7.41 4.92
C ASN A 68 1.48 -6.19 4.05
N SER A 69 1.32 -6.39 2.74
CA SER A 69 0.88 -5.36 1.79
C SER A 69 -0.64 -5.26 1.76
N VAL A 70 -1.13 -4.17 1.18
CA VAL A 70 -2.55 -3.97 0.89
C VAL A 70 -2.80 -4.14 -0.61
N GLY A 71 -3.90 -4.78 -0.97
CA GLY A 71 -4.26 -5.08 -2.36
C GLY A 71 -5.30 -4.13 -2.92
N ARG A 72 -5.00 -3.36 -3.96
CA ARG A 72 -6.03 -2.73 -4.79
C ARG A 72 -6.71 -3.78 -5.65
N LEU A 73 -8.02 -3.92 -5.51
CA LEU A 73 -8.79 -4.89 -6.28
C LEU A 73 -8.93 -4.41 -7.73
N ASP A 74 -8.38 -5.17 -8.67
CA ASP A 74 -8.49 -4.87 -10.10
C ASP A 74 -9.95 -4.82 -10.56
N GLY A 75 -10.25 -3.93 -11.50
CA GLY A 75 -11.61 -3.64 -11.96
C GLY A 75 -12.43 -2.72 -11.05
N THR A 76 -11.90 -2.31 -9.89
CA THR A 76 -12.47 -1.22 -9.07
C THR A 76 -11.89 0.13 -9.49
N GLY A 77 -12.36 1.22 -8.90
CA GLY A 77 -11.92 2.58 -9.22
C GLY A 77 -10.40 2.80 -9.10
N ASN A 78 -9.94 3.93 -9.65
CA ASN A 78 -8.57 4.40 -9.47
C ASN A 78 -8.52 5.58 -8.49
N PHE A 79 -7.37 5.76 -7.84
CA PHE A 79 -7.12 6.92 -6.99
C PHE A 79 -7.24 8.23 -7.81
N GLY A 80 -7.85 9.26 -7.23
CA GLY A 80 -8.02 10.54 -7.92
C GLY A 80 -9.15 10.59 -8.94
N GLN A 81 -9.96 9.54 -9.04
CA GLN A 81 -11.04 9.44 -10.02
C GLN A 81 -12.38 9.15 -9.33
N MET A 82 -13.46 9.60 -9.96
CA MET A 82 -14.82 9.23 -9.56
C MET A 82 -14.99 7.71 -9.63
N GLY A 83 -15.63 7.14 -8.61
CA GLY A 83 -15.79 5.69 -8.46
C GLY A 83 -15.38 5.22 -7.07
N ASN A 84 -15.37 3.90 -6.90
CA ASN A 84 -15.01 3.26 -5.64
C ASN A 84 -13.71 2.46 -5.82
N THR A 85 -12.61 2.96 -5.30
CA THR A 85 -11.34 2.23 -5.24
C THR A 85 -11.35 1.31 -4.02
N VAL A 86 -11.23 0.01 -4.21
CA VAL A 86 -11.31 -0.96 -3.09
C VAL A 86 -9.93 -1.51 -2.76
N LEU A 87 -9.56 -1.41 -1.49
CA LEU A 87 -8.32 -1.96 -0.93
C LEU A 87 -8.64 -3.08 0.06
N ALA A 88 -8.08 -4.26 -0.17
CA ALA A 88 -8.20 -5.42 0.70
C ALA A 88 -6.90 -5.68 1.47
N GLY A 89 -7.01 -6.04 2.74
CA GLY A 89 -5.88 -6.45 3.57
C GLY A 89 -6.30 -7.50 4.60
N HIS A 90 -5.35 -8.32 5.05
CA HIS A 90 -5.62 -9.34 6.06
C HIS A 90 -5.77 -8.71 7.44
N SER A 91 -6.77 -9.16 8.21
CA SER A 91 -6.90 -8.82 9.61
C SER A 91 -6.00 -9.69 10.45
N GLU A 92 -5.93 -10.99 10.16
CA GLU A 92 -5.04 -11.94 10.82
C GLU A 92 -4.23 -12.76 9.82
N THR A 93 -3.06 -13.21 10.24
CA THR A 93 -2.24 -14.21 9.56
C THR A 93 -2.86 -15.62 9.65
N PRO A 94 -2.36 -16.62 8.90
CA PRO A 94 -2.85 -18.00 9.01
C PRO A 94 -2.79 -18.60 10.43
N ASN A 95 -1.82 -18.16 11.25
CA ASN A 95 -1.68 -18.55 12.65
C ASN A 95 -2.45 -17.63 13.63
N ARG A 96 -3.45 -16.88 13.16
CA ARG A 96 -4.33 -16.03 13.99
C ARG A 96 -3.62 -14.89 14.73
N SER A 97 -2.45 -14.47 14.24
CA SER A 97 -1.77 -13.28 14.75
C SER A 97 -2.27 -12.05 14.01
N ALA A 98 -2.28 -10.88 14.67
CA ALA A 98 -2.68 -9.63 14.05
C ALA A 98 -1.85 -9.34 12.77
N SER A 99 -2.53 -8.89 11.72
CA SER A 99 -1.96 -8.46 10.45
C SER A 99 -2.32 -7.00 10.14
N ILE A 100 -2.04 -6.54 8.92
CA ILE A 100 -2.02 -5.11 8.56
C ILE A 100 -3.34 -4.38 8.84
N PHE A 101 -4.49 -5.04 8.65
CA PHE A 101 -5.81 -4.48 8.88
C PHE A 101 -6.49 -5.02 10.14
N TYR A 102 -5.76 -5.62 11.08
CA TYR A 102 -6.33 -6.13 12.33
C TYR A 102 -7.13 -5.05 13.08
N ASN A 103 -6.60 -3.83 13.12
CA ASN A 103 -7.19 -2.68 13.82
C ASN A 103 -8.10 -1.82 12.93
N LEU A 104 -8.46 -2.25 11.72
CA LEU A 104 -9.23 -1.44 10.77
C LEU A 104 -10.57 -0.96 11.37
N GLY A 105 -11.20 -1.80 12.20
CA GLY A 105 -12.46 -1.47 12.88
C GLY A 105 -12.36 -0.43 13.99
N ASN A 106 -11.15 0.01 14.35
CA ASN A 106 -10.92 1.03 15.37
C ASN A 106 -10.89 2.45 14.78
N LEU A 107 -10.92 2.58 13.45
CA LEU A 107 -10.99 3.88 12.79
C LEU A 107 -12.29 4.61 13.17
N GLN A 108 -12.19 5.93 13.22
CA GLN A 108 -13.29 6.84 13.54
C GLN A 108 -13.57 7.75 12.35
N VAL A 109 -14.81 8.23 12.24
CA VAL A 109 -15.17 9.25 11.25
C VAL A 109 -14.27 10.47 11.44
N GLY A 110 -13.67 10.94 10.36
CA GLY A 110 -12.69 12.03 10.39
C GLY A 110 -11.24 11.57 10.27
N ASP A 111 -10.92 10.31 10.62
CA ASP A 111 -9.53 9.82 10.59
C ASP A 111 -8.90 9.96 9.19
N PRO A 112 -7.65 10.44 9.09
CA PRO A 112 -7.00 10.67 7.82
C PRO A 112 -6.46 9.36 7.22
N ILE A 113 -6.68 9.20 5.92
CA ILE A 113 -6.07 8.16 5.09
C ILE A 113 -5.35 8.83 3.93
N MET A 114 -4.08 8.50 3.72
CA MET A 114 -3.29 9.04 2.62
C MET A 114 -2.85 7.92 1.69
N VAL A 115 -3.05 8.13 0.40
CA VAL A 115 -2.49 7.30 -0.66
C VAL A 115 -1.48 8.13 -1.44
N ASN A 116 -0.23 7.68 -1.50
CA ASN A 116 0.76 8.25 -2.40
C ASN A 116 0.80 7.40 -3.67
N VAL A 117 0.60 8.01 -4.83
CA VAL A 117 0.80 7.38 -6.15
C VAL A 117 1.92 8.15 -6.83
N ASN A 118 3.12 7.56 -6.91
CA ASN A 118 4.23 8.11 -7.68
C ASN A 118 4.56 9.58 -7.32
N GLY A 119 4.51 9.92 -6.04
CA GLY A 119 4.77 11.26 -5.51
C GLY A 119 3.52 12.15 -5.40
N THR A 120 2.40 11.77 -6.01
CA THR A 120 1.13 12.49 -5.86
C THR A 120 0.36 11.97 -4.65
N GLN A 121 0.05 12.85 -3.70
CA GLN A 121 -0.68 12.47 -2.49
C GLN A 121 -2.19 12.71 -2.62
N TYR A 122 -2.96 11.67 -2.34
CA TYR A 122 -4.42 11.68 -2.29
C TYR A 122 -4.84 11.57 -0.82
N HIS A 123 -5.58 12.55 -0.33
CA HIS A 123 -6.05 12.62 1.06
C HIS A 123 -7.51 12.23 1.12
N TYR A 124 -7.84 11.31 2.02
CA TYR A 124 -9.21 10.90 2.30
C TYR A 124 -9.49 11.06 3.79
N SER A 125 -10.76 11.25 4.13
CA SER A 125 -11.24 11.23 5.50
C SER A 125 -12.23 10.09 5.67
N VAL A 126 -12.08 9.29 6.73
CA VAL A 126 -13.00 8.21 7.05
C VAL A 126 -14.42 8.79 7.19
N ASN A 127 -15.34 8.22 6.44
CA ASN A 127 -16.74 8.61 6.40
C ASN A 127 -17.63 7.61 7.17
N SER A 128 -17.30 6.31 7.12
CA SER A 128 -18.05 5.29 7.87
C SER A 128 -17.21 4.06 8.17
N VAL A 129 -17.57 3.37 9.27
CA VAL A 129 -17.05 2.04 9.62
C VAL A 129 -18.24 1.11 9.86
N GLN A 130 -18.30 -0.01 9.16
CA GLN A 130 -19.43 -0.93 9.19
C GLN A 130 -18.95 -2.39 9.24
N ARG A 131 -19.80 -3.25 9.80
CA ARG A 131 -19.66 -4.71 9.73
C ARG A 131 -20.75 -5.28 8.83
N VAL A 132 -20.36 -6.00 7.80
CA VAL A 132 -21.29 -6.58 6.82
C VAL A 132 -21.05 -8.09 6.69
N PRO A 133 -22.05 -8.88 6.27
CA PRO A 133 -21.84 -10.29 5.92
C PRO A 133 -20.76 -10.47 4.84
N ILE A 134 -19.98 -11.54 4.89
CA ILE A 134 -18.94 -11.82 3.88
C ILE A 134 -19.50 -11.95 2.45
N THR A 135 -20.79 -12.26 2.32
CA THR A 135 -21.54 -12.39 1.07
C THR A 135 -22.01 -11.05 0.50
N ASP A 136 -21.89 -9.95 1.25
CA ASP A 136 -22.28 -8.63 0.76
C ASP A 136 -21.25 -8.09 -0.24
N LEU A 137 -21.63 -8.09 -1.52
CA LEU A 137 -20.82 -7.58 -2.62
C LEU A 137 -21.10 -6.11 -2.93
N SER A 138 -22.12 -5.50 -2.32
CA SER A 138 -22.50 -4.10 -2.60
C SER A 138 -21.38 -3.12 -2.24
N VAL A 139 -20.51 -3.50 -1.31
CA VAL A 139 -19.30 -2.74 -0.90
C VAL A 139 -18.29 -2.52 -2.03
N LEU A 140 -18.40 -3.30 -3.11
CA LEU A 140 -17.52 -3.24 -4.28
C LEU A 140 -18.11 -2.38 -5.41
N TYR A 141 -19.38 -1.97 -5.30
CA TYR A 141 -20.06 -1.30 -6.39
C TYR A 141 -19.47 0.10 -6.66
N PRO A 142 -19.53 0.59 -7.91
CA PRO A 142 -19.10 1.93 -8.24
C PRO A 142 -19.86 2.99 -7.43
N SER A 143 -19.19 4.11 -7.18
CA SER A 143 -19.77 5.28 -6.51
C SER A 143 -19.83 6.48 -7.46
N SER A 144 -20.73 7.42 -7.18
CA SER A 144 -20.83 8.72 -7.88
C SER A 144 -19.96 9.80 -7.24
N ASP A 145 -19.08 9.44 -6.32
CA ASP A 145 -18.06 10.29 -5.69
C ASP A 145 -16.67 9.62 -5.83
N GLU A 146 -15.58 10.33 -5.51
CA GLU A 146 -14.26 9.70 -5.34
C GLU A 146 -14.22 9.04 -3.95
N ARG A 147 -14.36 7.70 -3.95
CA ARG A 147 -14.43 6.88 -2.75
C ARG A 147 -13.28 5.91 -2.64
N LEU A 148 -12.76 5.80 -1.43
CA LEU A 148 -11.85 4.74 -1.01
C LEU A 148 -12.59 3.81 -0.05
N THR A 149 -12.61 2.52 -0.36
CA THR A 149 -13.15 1.48 0.52
C THR A 149 -12.02 0.57 0.99
N LEU A 150 -11.81 0.49 2.29
CA LEU A 150 -10.89 -0.47 2.92
C LEU A 150 -11.70 -1.66 3.44
N MET A 151 -11.24 -2.88 3.16
CA MET A 151 -11.95 -4.10 3.56
C MET A 151 -11.03 -5.14 4.20
N THR A 152 -11.52 -5.80 5.24
CA THR A 152 -10.88 -6.96 5.88
C THR A 152 -11.90 -7.91 6.50
N CYS A 153 -11.48 -9.12 6.88
CA CYS A 153 -12.32 -10.03 7.69
C CYS A 153 -12.44 -9.50 9.11
N ASP A 154 -13.61 -9.62 9.74
CA ASP A 154 -13.76 -9.28 11.16
C ASP A 154 -13.25 -10.43 12.05
N PRO A 155 -12.15 -10.25 12.82
CA PRO A 155 -11.63 -11.29 13.71
C PRO A 155 -12.65 -11.82 14.72
N ALA A 156 -13.54 -10.94 15.20
CA ALA A 156 -14.57 -11.29 16.17
C ALA A 156 -15.67 -12.20 15.58
N SER A 157 -15.76 -12.26 14.25
CA SER A 157 -16.76 -13.07 13.53
C SER A 157 -16.28 -14.48 13.19
N TYR A 158 -15.08 -14.86 13.65
CA TYR A 158 -14.48 -16.15 13.36
C TYR A 158 -15.23 -17.28 14.09
N SER A 159 -15.77 -18.21 13.32
CA SER A 159 -16.52 -19.36 13.82
C SER A 159 -16.41 -20.53 12.84
N GLY A 160 -16.27 -21.75 13.36
CA GLY A 160 -16.27 -22.96 12.52
C GLY A 160 -15.18 -23.01 11.44
N GLY A 161 -14.04 -22.33 11.64
CA GLY A 161 -12.93 -22.30 10.67
C GLY A 161 -13.02 -21.19 9.61
N SER A 162 -14.00 -20.29 9.69
CA SER A 162 -14.16 -19.19 8.74
C SER A 162 -14.64 -17.90 9.40
N TYR A 163 -14.48 -16.77 8.71
CA TYR A 163 -15.06 -15.49 9.12
C TYR A 163 -16.44 -15.33 8.49
N THR A 164 -17.39 -14.85 9.27
CA THR A 164 -18.77 -14.63 8.80
C THR A 164 -19.03 -13.18 8.39
N GLN A 165 -18.21 -12.24 8.87
CA GLN A 165 -18.34 -10.80 8.60
C GLN A 165 -17.04 -10.17 8.09
N ARG A 166 -17.20 -9.01 7.47
CA ARG A 166 -16.13 -8.10 7.06
C ARG A 166 -16.28 -6.77 7.77
N ILE A 167 -15.15 -6.16 8.10
CA ILE A 167 -15.08 -4.74 8.46
C ILE A 167 -14.86 -3.96 7.17
N ILE A 168 -15.69 -2.94 6.97
CA ILE A 168 -15.68 -2.07 5.80
C ILE A 168 -15.54 -0.64 6.31
N VAL A 169 -14.51 0.05 5.81
CA VAL A 169 -14.31 1.47 6.05
C VAL A 169 -14.46 2.19 4.74
N THR A 170 -15.41 3.13 4.65
CA THR A 170 -15.49 4.04 3.51
C THR A 170 -14.86 5.37 3.90
N ALA A 171 -14.13 5.95 2.96
CA ALA A 171 -13.50 7.26 3.10
C ALA A 171 -13.76 8.07 1.83
N LEU A 172 -14.01 9.35 2.01
CA LEU A 172 -14.29 10.30 0.93
C LEU A 172 -13.08 11.19 0.71
N ARG A 173 -12.88 11.62 -0.54
CA ARG A 173 -11.81 12.55 -0.89
C ARG A 173 -11.90 13.83 -0.06
N SER A 174 -10.82 14.18 0.62
CA SER A 174 -10.67 15.47 1.29
C SER A 174 -10.21 16.52 0.28
N ALA A 175 -10.70 17.75 0.45
CA ALA A 175 -10.29 18.91 -0.35
C ALA A 175 -8.83 19.30 -0.09
#